data_AF-A0A430G596-F1
#
_entry.id   AF-A0A430G596-F1
#
_cell.length_a   1.000
_cell.length_b   1.000
_cell.length_c   1.000
_cell.angle_alpha   90.00
_cell.angle_beta   90.00
_cell.angle_gamma   90.00
#
_symmetry.space_group_name_H-M   'P 1'
#
loop_
_entity.id
_entity.type
_entity.pdbx_description
1 polymer ?
#
loop_
_entity_poly.entity_id
_entity_poly.type
_entity_poly.pdbx_seq_one_letter_code
_entity_poly.pdbx_strand_id
1 'polypeptide(L)'
;MTMKRHWIAPLALVLVAGCNGADNANTVAENAVDNSPALISNHAGLGNAADTAFVWPDTLYVVGDGYPNAGDPCRRIGESAATVDYLDDSATLAGCPGDARSVAAQALAGSGKVVGTHEGVTLISVPSRDANPGFGNMTGAKSE
;
A
#
# COMPACT_ATOMS: atom_id res chain seq x y z
N MET A 1 -28.54 -52.51 -39.32
CA MET A 1 -27.63 -52.70 -38.17
C MET A 1 -28.11 -51.86 -36.99
N THR A 2 -28.03 -52.47 -35.82
CA THR A 2 -28.58 -52.12 -34.50
C THR A 2 -28.03 -50.82 -33.87
N MET A 3 -28.91 -50.11 -33.14
CA MET A 3 -28.61 -48.99 -32.21
C MET A 3 -27.59 -49.38 -31.13
N LYS A 4 -26.72 -48.44 -30.73
CA LYS A 4 -26.13 -48.46 -29.39
C LYS A 4 -25.89 -47.04 -28.85
N ARG A 5 -26.87 -46.59 -28.06
CA ARG A 5 -26.80 -45.45 -27.14
C ARG A 5 -25.74 -45.70 -26.08
N HIS A 6 -24.88 -44.71 -25.81
CA HIS A 6 -24.19 -44.60 -24.52
C HIS A 6 -24.22 -43.14 -24.08
N TRP A 7 -25.01 -42.90 -23.04
CA TRP A 7 -25.20 -41.62 -22.38
C TRP A 7 -24.08 -41.49 -21.36
N ILE A 8 -23.23 -40.47 -21.48
CA ILE A 8 -22.23 -40.14 -20.46
C ILE A 8 -22.89 -39.14 -19.51
N ALA A 9 -23.15 -39.60 -18.29
CA ALA A 9 -23.68 -38.79 -17.20
C ALA A 9 -22.59 -37.87 -16.61
N PRO A 10 -22.94 -36.65 -16.17
CA PRO A 10 -22.00 -35.73 -15.53
C PRO A 10 -21.73 -36.16 -14.08
N LEU A 11 -20.46 -36.36 -13.72
CA LEU A 11 -20.04 -36.45 -12.31
C LEU A 11 -20.07 -35.03 -11.73
N ALA A 12 -21.13 -34.75 -10.96
CA ALA A 12 -21.11 -33.69 -9.96
C ALA A 12 -20.34 -34.22 -8.74
N LEU A 13 -19.21 -33.61 -8.42
CA LEU A 13 -18.52 -33.80 -7.13
C LEU A 13 -18.74 -32.53 -6.30
N VAL A 14 -19.59 -32.65 -5.29
CA VAL A 14 -19.80 -31.66 -4.22
C VAL A 14 -19.05 -32.16 -2.99
N LEU A 15 -18.22 -31.31 -2.36
CA LEU A 15 -17.68 -31.39 -0.99
C LEU A 15 -16.82 -30.13 -0.76
N VAL A 16 -16.81 -29.40 0.36
CA VAL A 16 -17.70 -29.26 1.52
C VAL A 16 -17.34 -27.89 2.12
N ALA A 17 -18.31 -27.14 2.62
CA ALA A 17 -18.06 -25.92 3.39
C ALA A 17 -17.53 -26.30 4.78
N GLY A 18 -16.39 -25.75 5.19
CA GLY A 18 -15.92 -25.80 6.58
C GLY A 18 -16.13 -24.44 7.24
N CYS A 19 -17.13 -24.34 8.12
CA CYS A 19 -17.24 -23.27 9.13
C CYS A 19 -16.78 -23.87 10.46
N ASN A 20 -15.70 -23.36 11.05
CA ASN A 20 -15.42 -23.57 12.48
C ASN A 20 -15.45 -22.19 13.15
N GLY A 21 -16.44 -22.02 14.03
CA GLY A 21 -16.65 -20.81 14.81
C GLY A 21 -15.82 -20.76 16.09
N ALA A 22 -15.83 -19.59 16.72
CA ALA A 22 -15.90 -19.39 18.16
C ALA A 22 -16.08 -17.90 18.43
N ASP A 23 -17.31 -17.49 18.68
CA ASP A 23 -17.64 -16.23 19.32
C ASP A 23 -17.07 -16.26 20.74
N ASN A 24 -16.18 -15.33 21.09
CA ASN A 24 -15.86 -15.05 22.49
C ASN A 24 -16.06 -13.57 22.73
N ALA A 25 -17.22 -13.25 23.31
CA ALA A 25 -17.43 -12.01 24.02
C ALA A 25 -16.46 -11.98 25.21
N ASN A 26 -15.65 -10.92 25.32
CA ASN A 26 -14.96 -10.61 26.56
C ASN A 26 -15.24 -9.16 26.97
N THR A 27 -16.24 -9.01 27.83
CA THR A 27 -16.34 -7.88 28.74
C THR A 27 -15.53 -8.20 29.99
N VAL A 28 -14.42 -7.51 30.21
CA VAL A 28 -13.95 -7.10 31.53
C VAL A 28 -13.10 -5.83 31.37
N ALA A 29 -13.55 -4.76 32.00
CA ALA A 29 -12.68 -3.67 32.41
C ALA A 29 -11.71 -4.20 33.47
N GLU A 30 -10.48 -3.72 33.52
CA GLU A 30 -9.77 -3.34 34.76
C GLU A 30 -8.33 -2.88 34.45
N ASN A 31 -7.98 -1.71 34.99
CA ASN A 31 -6.63 -1.18 35.08
C ASN A 31 -5.76 -2.11 35.94
N ALA A 32 -4.65 -2.62 35.42
CA ALA A 32 -3.49 -2.98 36.23
C ALA A 32 -2.22 -3.00 35.37
N VAL A 33 -1.25 -2.18 35.79
CA VAL A 33 0.12 -2.08 35.31
C VAL A 33 0.93 -3.30 35.75
N ASP A 34 1.63 -3.96 34.84
CA ASP A 34 2.80 -4.79 35.17
C ASP A 34 3.91 -4.53 34.14
N ASN A 35 5.03 -4.03 34.64
CA ASN A 35 6.22 -3.70 33.87
C ASN A 35 7.28 -4.76 34.18
N SER A 36 7.34 -5.79 33.35
CA SER A 36 8.37 -6.84 33.41
C SER A 36 8.90 -7.13 31.99
N PRO A 37 10.23 -7.09 31.73
CA PRO A 37 10.78 -7.20 30.39
C PRO A 37 10.85 -8.69 30.01
N ALA A 38 9.83 -9.16 29.30
CA ALA A 38 9.89 -10.46 28.63
C ALA A 38 10.82 -10.35 27.41
N LEU A 39 11.90 -11.11 27.46
CA LEU A 39 12.83 -11.39 26.37
C LEU A 39 12.04 -11.91 25.17
N ILE A 40 11.87 -11.11 24.11
CA ILE A 40 11.27 -11.58 22.86
C ILE A 40 12.34 -12.03 21.88
N SER A 41 12.33 -13.33 21.68
CA SER A 41 13.03 -14.09 20.65
C SER A 41 12.93 -13.46 19.27
N ASN A 42 14.08 -13.39 18.61
CA ASN A 42 14.19 -13.25 17.16
C ASN A 42 13.51 -14.44 16.47
N HIS A 43 12.22 -14.32 16.21
CA HIS A 43 11.56 -15.10 15.18
C HIS A 43 11.59 -14.25 13.91
N ALA A 44 12.43 -14.65 12.96
CA ALA A 44 12.31 -14.27 11.57
C ALA A 44 10.98 -14.83 11.04
N GLY A 45 9.89 -14.15 11.37
CA GLY A 45 8.57 -14.32 10.82
C GLY A 45 8.28 -13.15 9.91
N LEU A 46 7.59 -13.42 8.81
CA LEU A 46 7.02 -12.45 7.88
C LEU A 46 6.06 -11.52 8.65
N GLY A 47 6.61 -10.55 9.37
CA GLY A 47 5.83 -9.53 10.05
C GLY A 47 5.29 -8.59 8.99
N ASN A 48 3.97 -8.45 8.94
CA ASN A 48 3.37 -7.26 8.38
C ASN A 48 4.08 -6.06 9.00
N ALA A 49 4.88 -5.34 8.22
CA ALA A 49 5.52 -4.10 8.67
C ALA A 49 4.49 -2.95 8.75
N ALA A 50 3.30 -3.24 9.30
CA ALA A 50 2.12 -2.38 9.23
C ALA A 50 1.38 -2.22 10.57
N ASP A 51 1.80 -2.85 11.68
CA ASP A 51 0.96 -2.84 12.90
C ASP A 51 1.57 -2.18 14.15
N THR A 52 2.82 -1.68 14.10
CA THR A 52 3.10 -0.45 14.87
C THR A 52 2.80 0.70 13.92
N ALA A 53 1.60 1.27 14.02
CA ALA A 53 1.21 2.42 13.21
C ALA A 53 2.32 3.48 13.29
N PHE A 54 3.04 3.68 12.19
CA PHE A 54 4.06 4.71 12.12
C PHE A 54 3.41 6.05 12.48
N VAL A 55 3.95 6.71 13.49
CA VAL A 55 3.47 8.03 13.90
C VAL A 55 4.04 9.06 12.94
N TRP A 56 3.17 9.67 12.14
CA TRP A 56 3.56 10.72 11.23
C TRP A 56 3.92 11.98 12.00
N PRO A 57 5.05 12.64 11.67
CA PRO A 57 5.41 13.90 12.31
C PRO A 57 4.44 15.02 11.92
N ASP A 58 4.02 15.84 12.89
CA ASP A 58 3.10 16.97 12.66
C ASP A 58 3.66 18.04 11.72
N THR A 59 4.96 18.04 11.47
CA THR A 59 5.61 18.96 10.53
C THR A 59 5.32 18.60 9.07
N LEU A 60 4.84 17.39 8.78
CA LEU A 60 4.46 16.95 7.44
C LEU A 60 2.95 17.00 7.27
N TYR A 61 2.49 17.67 6.22
CA TYR A 61 1.08 17.64 5.84
C TYR A 61 0.76 16.35 5.08
N VAL A 62 0.20 15.36 5.76
CA VAL A 62 -0.12 14.04 5.20
C VAL A 62 -1.52 14.01 4.58
N VAL A 63 -1.64 13.51 3.35
CA VAL A 63 -2.89 13.54 2.56
C VAL A 63 -3.34 12.13 2.15
N GLY A 64 -4.61 11.83 2.43
CA GLY A 64 -5.28 10.58 2.04
C GLY A 64 -4.77 9.37 2.83
N ASP A 65 -5.23 8.16 2.45
CA ASP A 65 -5.01 6.92 3.20
C ASP A 65 -3.96 5.94 2.66
N GLY A 66 -3.20 6.36 1.66
CA GLY A 66 -2.14 5.57 1.06
C GLY A 66 -1.67 6.17 -0.27
N TYR A 67 -0.55 5.68 -0.78
CA TYR A 67 -0.01 6.02 -2.08
C TYR A 67 0.89 4.87 -2.63
N PRO A 68 0.73 4.46 -3.90
CA PRO A 68 -0.17 5.03 -4.91
C PRO A 68 -1.64 4.63 -4.74
N ASN A 69 -1.93 3.54 -4.02
CA ASN A 69 -3.29 3.10 -3.72
C ASN A 69 -3.62 3.37 -2.24
N ALA A 70 -4.91 3.40 -1.91
CA ALA A 70 -5.34 3.50 -0.52
C ALA A 70 -4.90 2.25 0.27
N GLY A 71 -4.41 2.45 1.49
CA GLY A 71 -3.88 1.39 2.35
C GLY A 71 -2.42 1.03 2.09
N ASP A 72 -1.79 1.56 1.03
CA ASP A 72 -0.34 1.47 0.86
C ASP A 72 0.39 2.25 1.98
N PRO A 73 1.58 1.79 2.40
CA PRO A 73 2.30 2.36 3.56
C PRO A 73 2.81 3.79 3.32
N CYS A 74 3.08 4.16 2.06
CA CYS A 74 3.46 5.53 1.73
C CYS A 74 2.22 6.43 1.66
N ARG A 75 2.39 7.72 1.86
CA ARG A 75 1.30 8.71 1.83
C ARG A 75 1.68 9.89 0.95
N ARG A 76 0.70 10.61 0.41
CA ARG A 76 0.98 11.88 -0.27
C ARG A 76 1.30 12.93 0.77
N ILE A 77 2.30 13.74 0.49
CA ILE A 77 2.75 14.83 1.35
C ILE A 77 2.46 16.13 0.63
N GLY A 78 1.68 17.00 1.27
CA GLY A 78 1.40 18.33 0.74
C GLY A 78 2.32 19.39 1.31
N GLU A 79 1.90 20.64 1.14
CA GLU A 79 2.69 21.82 1.46
C GLU A 79 2.87 22.04 2.96
N SER A 80 4.13 22.21 3.35
CA SER A 80 4.57 22.53 4.70
C SER A 80 5.95 23.20 4.63
N ALA A 81 6.40 23.81 5.73
CA ALA A 81 7.75 24.38 5.80
C ALA A 81 8.86 23.35 5.54
N ALA A 82 8.61 22.06 5.79
CA ALA A 82 9.58 20.99 5.56
C ALA A 82 9.58 20.45 4.12
N THR A 83 8.55 20.77 3.32
CA THR A 83 8.32 20.15 2.01
C THR A 83 8.28 21.11 0.84
N VAL A 84 8.30 22.43 1.10
CA VAL A 84 8.21 23.48 0.09
C VAL A 84 9.28 23.37 -1.00
N ASP A 85 10.51 23.00 -0.65
CA ASP A 85 11.63 22.85 -1.61
C ASP A 85 11.53 21.58 -2.48
N TYR A 86 10.59 20.68 -2.17
CA TYR A 86 10.44 19.38 -2.83
C TYR A 86 9.13 19.23 -3.61
N LEU A 87 8.20 20.16 -3.45
CA LEU A 87 6.93 20.16 -4.15
C LEU A 87 7.11 20.68 -5.56
N ASP A 88 6.78 19.82 -6.52
CA ASP A 88 6.84 20.08 -7.94
C ASP A 88 5.42 19.91 -8.50
N ASP A 89 4.91 20.88 -9.23
CA ASP A 89 3.53 20.84 -9.78
C ASP A 89 3.34 19.73 -10.82
N SER A 90 4.45 19.23 -11.38
CA SER A 90 4.48 18.11 -12.32
C SER A 90 4.72 16.75 -11.65
N ALA A 91 4.80 16.69 -10.32
CA ALA A 91 5.03 15.46 -9.57
C ALA A 91 4.20 15.36 -8.28
N THR A 92 3.87 14.13 -7.88
CA THR A 92 3.34 13.88 -6.55
C THR A 92 4.50 13.65 -5.58
N LEU A 93 4.56 14.43 -4.51
CA LEU A 93 5.48 14.15 -3.40
C LEU A 93 4.87 13.07 -2.49
N ALA A 94 5.50 11.90 -2.48
CA ALA A 94 5.15 10.79 -1.61
C ALA A 94 6.15 10.69 -0.44
N GLY A 95 5.63 10.49 0.76
CA GLY A 95 6.40 10.17 1.96
C GLY A 95 6.24 8.69 2.27
N CYS A 96 7.33 7.97 2.41
CA CYS A 96 7.32 6.58 2.84
C CYS A 96 7.96 6.46 4.23
N PRO A 97 7.32 5.78 5.18
CA PRO A 97 7.92 5.56 6.49
C PRO A 97 9.22 4.75 6.38
N GLY A 98 10.20 5.12 7.20
CA GLY A 98 11.55 4.57 7.23
C GLY A 98 12.53 5.26 6.27
N ASP A 99 13.75 4.71 6.21
CA ASP A 99 14.80 5.19 5.31
C ASP A 99 14.61 4.70 3.86
N ALA A 100 15.45 5.17 2.93
CA ALA A 100 15.32 4.87 1.51
C ALA A 100 15.47 3.37 1.16
N ARG A 101 15.99 2.54 2.07
CA ARG A 101 16.06 1.09 1.92
C ARG A 101 14.86 0.37 2.51
N SER A 102 13.87 1.08 3.04
CA SER A 102 12.62 0.48 3.51
C SER A 102 11.85 -0.11 2.32
N VAL A 103 11.14 -1.21 2.56
CA VAL A 103 10.36 -1.90 1.51
C VAL A 103 9.39 -0.95 0.81
N ALA A 104 8.72 -0.08 1.59
CA ALA A 104 7.81 0.94 1.09
C ALA A 104 8.51 1.95 0.15
N ALA A 105 9.67 2.48 0.56
CA ALA A 105 10.43 3.43 -0.25
C ALA A 105 10.98 2.78 -1.54
N GLN A 106 11.50 1.56 -1.44
CA GLN A 106 12.01 0.81 -2.59
C GLN A 106 10.92 0.48 -3.61
N ALA A 107 9.68 0.23 -3.17
CA ALA A 107 8.56 -0.01 -4.07
C ALA A 107 8.24 1.20 -4.97
N LEU A 108 8.48 2.43 -4.48
CA LEU A 108 8.30 3.66 -5.26
C LEU A 108 9.58 4.17 -5.94
N ALA A 109 10.76 3.71 -5.53
CA ALA A 109 12.03 4.14 -6.11
C ALA A 109 12.18 3.82 -7.60
N GLY A 110 11.40 2.86 -8.14
CA GLY A 110 11.37 2.55 -9.57
C GLY A 110 10.48 3.49 -10.39
N SER A 111 9.53 4.18 -9.77
CA SER A 111 8.58 5.09 -10.42
C SER A 111 8.79 6.56 -10.07
N GLY A 112 9.67 6.86 -9.11
CA GLY A 112 10.03 8.21 -8.70
C GLY A 112 11.47 8.33 -8.23
N LYS A 113 11.84 9.54 -7.80
CA LYS A 113 13.18 9.88 -7.32
C LYS A 113 13.12 10.24 -5.84
N VAL A 114 14.02 9.65 -5.03
CA VAL A 114 14.25 10.11 -3.66
C VAL A 114 14.79 11.54 -3.68
N VAL A 115 14.08 12.46 -3.04
CA VAL A 115 14.43 13.89 -2.98
C VAL A 115 14.93 14.31 -1.61
N GLY A 116 14.61 13.55 -0.56
CA GLY A 116 15.10 13.82 0.78
C GLY A 116 14.60 12.81 1.81
N THR A 117 14.94 13.08 3.06
CA THR A 117 14.43 12.35 4.23
C THR A 117 14.11 13.37 5.31
N HIS A 118 12.96 13.22 5.97
CA HIS A 118 12.52 14.09 7.05
C HIS A 118 11.95 13.25 8.19
N GLU A 119 12.54 13.33 9.38
CA GLU A 119 12.04 12.69 10.62
C GLU A 119 11.61 11.22 10.47
N GLY A 120 12.44 10.43 9.79
CA GLY A 120 12.15 9.00 9.57
C GLY A 120 11.16 8.72 8.44
N VAL A 121 10.85 9.72 7.61
CA VAL A 121 10.09 9.59 6.35
C VAL A 121 11.03 9.84 5.18
N THR A 122 11.05 8.93 4.21
CA THR A 122 11.72 9.14 2.93
C THR A 122 10.79 9.87 1.97
N LEU A 123 11.23 11.01 1.44
CA LEU A 123 10.49 11.81 0.48
C LEU A 123 10.88 11.39 -0.96
N ILE A 124 9.87 11.07 -1.76
CA ILE A 124 10.00 10.57 -3.13
C ILE A 124 9.13 11.42 -4.03
N SER A 125 9.74 12.09 -5.02
CA SER A 125 9.03 12.77 -6.08
C SER A 125 8.68 11.78 -7.18
N VAL A 126 7.39 11.55 -7.37
CA VAL A 126 6.86 10.63 -8.38
C VAL A 126 6.25 11.47 -9.51
N PRO A 127 6.85 11.50 -10.72
CA PRO A 127 6.35 12.30 -11.82
C PRO A 127 4.91 11.90 -12.15
N SER A 128 4.04 12.91 -12.25
CA SER A 128 2.67 12.73 -12.71
C SER A 128 2.74 12.35 -14.19
N ARG A 129 2.28 11.13 -14.53
CA ARG A 129 2.30 10.64 -15.92
C ARG A 129 1.39 11.45 -16.86
N ASP A 130 0.68 12.44 -16.33
CA ASP A 130 -0.34 13.24 -17.02
C ASP A 130 -0.11 14.76 -16.94
N ALA A 131 1.11 15.24 -16.64
CA ALA A 131 1.38 16.69 -16.70
C ALA A 131 1.24 17.28 -18.12
N ASN A 132 1.13 16.44 -19.17
CA ASN A 132 0.57 16.80 -20.48
C ASN A 132 0.24 15.55 -21.35
N PRO A 133 -1.04 15.14 -21.51
CA PRO A 133 -1.44 14.26 -22.62
C PRO A 133 -1.52 15.03 -23.96
N GLY A 134 -1.28 16.34 -23.96
CA GLY A 134 -1.45 17.22 -25.11
C GLY A 134 -0.48 16.88 -26.24
N PHE A 135 -1.08 16.51 -27.38
CA PHE A 135 -0.49 16.43 -28.72
C PHE A 135 0.36 15.20 -29.07
N GLY A 136 -0.09 14.00 -28.68
CA GLY A 136 0.49 12.74 -29.15
C GLY A 136 -0.20 12.05 -30.34
N ASN A 137 -1.34 12.55 -30.86
CA ASN A 137 -2.08 11.83 -31.91
C ASN A 137 -2.83 12.74 -32.91
N MET A 138 -2.11 13.66 -33.56
CA MET A 138 -2.60 14.33 -34.78
C MET A 138 -1.80 13.89 -36.01
N THR A 139 -1.60 12.59 -36.18
CA THR A 139 -1.09 12.02 -37.43
C THR A 139 -2.25 11.32 -38.11
N GLY A 140 -3.03 12.02 -38.95
CA GLY A 140 -3.99 11.31 -39.82
C GLY A 140 -5.23 12.00 -40.38
N ALA A 141 -5.43 13.31 -40.27
CA ALA A 141 -6.57 13.97 -40.95
C ALA A 141 -6.07 14.89 -42.09
N LYS A 142 -5.71 14.29 -43.22
CA LYS A 142 -5.67 14.99 -44.52
C LYS A 142 -7.00 14.70 -45.20
N SER A 143 -7.90 15.67 -45.19
CA SER A 143 -9.07 15.69 -46.07
C SER A 143 -8.72 16.62 -47.23
N GLU A 144 -8.39 16.02 -48.37
CA GLU A 144 -8.40 16.63 -49.71
C GLU A 144 -8.99 15.61 -50.67
#